data_AF-A0A537RK94-F1
#
_entry.id   AF-A0A537RK94-F1
#
_cell.length_a   1.000
_cell.length_b   1.000
_cell.length_c   1.000
_cell.angle_alpha   90.00
_cell.angle_beta   90.00
_cell.angle_gamma   90.00
#
_symmetry.space_group_name_H-M   'P 1'
#
loop_
_entity.id
_entity.type
_entity.pdbx_description
1 polymer ?
#
loop_
_entity_poly.entity_id
_entity_poly.type
_entity_poly.pdbx_seq_one_letter_code
_entity_poly.pdbx_strand_id
1 'polypeptide(L)'
;MTRPTARLSRRFVPSVLVLTLAGCSGLFGGGEPSHLYRLTPKSTYPPNLPHRSVQLLINEPLAPAGLDKSRIALSRSPVSIDYFADSEWTDRTPLLVQTALLQSFENSKAITAIDRESAGLRADFMLETEIRHFEAVYDSANGPPEIWVAIIVRLVNPTSREVVSQTSFERREHASANDVPTIISAFDEALGGVMKQIVVWTVTNPALSVKRS
;
A
#
# COMPACT_ATOMS: atom_id res chain seq x y z
N MET A 1 60.50 23.59 -69.71
CA MET A 1 61.35 22.53 -69.12
C MET A 1 60.43 21.47 -68.54
N THR A 2 60.61 20.24 -68.99
CA THR A 2 59.72 19.07 -68.94
C THR A 2 59.67 18.39 -67.58
N ARG A 3 58.49 17.91 -67.15
CA ARG A 3 58.35 16.68 -66.35
C ARG A 3 57.11 15.87 -66.75
N PRO A 4 57.17 14.53 -66.65
CA PRO A 4 56.44 13.62 -67.49
C PRO A 4 55.25 12.92 -66.80
N THR A 5 54.48 12.29 -67.66
CA THR A 5 53.38 11.34 -67.53
C THR A 5 53.37 10.40 -66.31
N ALA A 6 52.17 10.14 -65.79
CA ALA A 6 51.79 8.82 -65.27
C ALA A 6 50.31 8.54 -65.53
N ARG A 7 50.03 7.52 -66.36
CA ARG A 7 48.74 6.81 -66.43
C ARG A 7 48.66 5.88 -65.23
N LEU A 8 47.49 5.73 -64.61
CA LEU A 8 47.05 4.48 -63.95
C LEU A 8 45.56 4.65 -63.59
N SER A 9 44.68 4.03 -64.36
CA SER A 9 44.08 2.71 -64.13
C SER A 9 42.75 2.78 -63.37
N ARG A 10 41.71 2.58 -64.16
CA ARG A 10 40.32 2.32 -63.82
C ARG A 10 40.22 1.19 -62.78
N ARG A 11 39.60 1.47 -61.63
CA ARG A 11 39.01 0.45 -60.76
C ARG A 11 37.57 0.83 -60.45
N PHE A 12 36.65 0.07 -61.04
CA PHE A 12 35.25 0.03 -60.66
C PHE A 12 35.17 -0.49 -59.21
N VAL A 13 34.63 0.32 -58.30
CA VAL A 13 34.31 -0.11 -56.93
C VAL A 13 32.80 -0.38 -56.90
N PRO A 14 32.35 -1.61 -56.62
CA PRO A 14 30.94 -1.86 -56.36
C PRO A 14 30.63 -1.36 -54.93
N SER A 15 29.78 -0.35 -54.81
CA SER A 15 29.26 0.13 -53.53
C SER A 15 28.34 -0.93 -52.93
N VAL A 16 28.90 -1.77 -52.07
CA VAL A 16 28.19 -2.71 -51.21
C VAL A 16 27.95 -2.04 -49.85
N LEU A 17 26.66 -1.80 -49.60
CA LEU A 17 25.94 -2.02 -48.33
C LEU A 17 26.59 -1.59 -47.02
N VAL A 18 25.97 -0.66 -46.29
CA VAL A 18 25.57 -0.85 -44.87
C VAL A 18 24.37 0.06 -44.59
N LEU A 19 23.15 -0.49 -44.54
CA LEU A 19 22.07 0.16 -43.79
C LEU A 19 22.41 -0.04 -42.32
N THR A 20 22.89 1.02 -41.68
CA THR A 20 22.98 1.08 -40.23
C THR A 20 21.56 1.10 -39.67
N LEU A 21 21.07 -0.05 -39.20
CA LEU A 21 19.99 -0.09 -38.23
C LEU A 21 20.51 0.62 -36.96
N ALA A 22 20.22 1.92 -36.85
CA ALA A 22 20.31 2.62 -35.58
C ALA A 22 19.30 1.95 -34.64
N GLY A 23 19.81 1.12 -33.74
CA GLY A 23 19.02 0.43 -32.74
C GLY A 23 18.21 1.43 -31.91
N CYS A 24 16.91 1.19 -31.83
CA CYS A 24 16.06 1.82 -30.83
C CYS A 24 16.35 1.19 -29.45
N SER A 25 17.54 1.43 -28.89
CA SER A 25 17.92 0.95 -27.55
C SER A 25 17.54 1.92 -26.42
N GLY A 26 16.70 2.92 -26.71
CA GLY A 26 16.27 3.94 -25.74
C GLY A 26 14.84 3.79 -25.22
N LEU A 27 14.13 2.69 -25.52
CA LEU A 27 12.71 2.52 -25.15
C LEU A 27 12.48 1.67 -23.89
N PHE A 28 13.49 1.57 -23.02
CA PHE A 28 13.30 1.03 -21.68
C PHE A 28 13.66 2.12 -20.69
N GLY A 29 12.62 2.73 -20.11
CA GLY A 29 12.71 3.86 -19.19
C GLY A 29 13.62 3.53 -18.01
N GLY A 30 14.80 4.15 -18.01
CA GLY A 30 15.67 4.25 -16.84
C GLY A 30 15.15 5.34 -15.91
N GLY A 31 14.07 5.06 -15.18
CA GLY A 31 13.80 5.76 -13.92
C GLY A 31 14.81 5.30 -12.87
N GLU A 32 15.20 6.17 -11.96
CA GLU A 32 15.96 5.75 -10.78
C GLU A 32 15.15 4.69 -10.00
N PRO A 33 15.80 3.67 -9.41
CA PRO A 33 15.08 2.66 -8.64
C PRO A 33 14.31 3.30 -7.48
N SER A 34 12.99 3.13 -7.44
CA SER A 34 12.16 3.62 -6.35
C SER A 34 12.54 2.96 -5.02
N HIS A 35 12.66 3.75 -3.96
CA HIS A 35 12.82 3.21 -2.61
C HIS A 35 11.53 2.53 -2.14
N LEU A 36 11.62 1.26 -1.75
CA LEU A 36 10.48 0.49 -1.27
C LEU A 36 10.34 0.56 0.24
N TYR A 37 9.14 0.88 0.69
CA TYR A 37 8.78 1.01 2.10
C TYR A 37 7.69 0.01 2.47
N ARG A 38 7.79 -0.51 3.70
CA ARG A 38 6.79 -1.38 4.32
C ARG A 38 6.36 -0.77 5.64
N LEU A 39 5.13 -1.07 6.04
CA LEU A 39 4.60 -0.71 7.35
C LEU A 39 4.78 -1.89 8.30
N THR A 40 4.91 -1.61 9.58
CA THR A 40 5.12 -2.61 10.62
C THR A 40 3.80 -2.95 11.31
N PRO A 41 3.57 -4.22 11.65
CA PRO A 41 2.42 -4.61 12.43
C PRO A 41 2.57 -4.13 13.88
N LYS A 42 1.46 -3.73 14.52
CA LYS A 42 1.47 -3.38 15.94
C LYS A 42 1.25 -4.62 16.81
N SER A 43 1.93 -4.63 17.95
CA SER A 43 1.92 -5.73 18.93
C SER A 43 1.51 -5.30 20.34
N THR A 44 1.28 -4.00 20.57
CA THR A 44 0.98 -3.44 21.89
C THR A 44 -0.52 -3.24 22.10
N TYR A 45 -1.12 -4.16 22.85
CA TYR A 45 -2.55 -4.17 23.14
C TYR A 45 -2.84 -3.95 24.63
N PRO A 46 -4.07 -3.51 24.99
CA PRO A 46 -4.49 -3.47 26.39
C PRO A 46 -4.34 -4.86 27.04
N PRO A 47 -3.91 -4.95 28.31
CA PRO A 47 -3.56 -6.22 28.95
C PRO A 47 -4.75 -7.18 29.12
N ASN A 48 -5.99 -6.69 29.07
CA ASN A 48 -7.20 -7.47 29.36
C ASN A 48 -8.13 -7.59 28.13
N LEU A 49 -7.56 -7.78 26.93
CA LEU A 49 -8.39 -8.06 25.77
C LEU A 49 -9.15 -9.39 25.94
N PRO A 50 -10.46 -9.42 25.70
CA PRO A 50 -11.21 -10.66 25.79
C PRO A 50 -10.82 -11.60 24.65
N HIS A 51 -10.65 -12.88 24.97
CA HIS A 51 -10.45 -13.91 23.97
C HIS A 51 -11.79 -14.34 23.34
N ARG A 52 -11.81 -14.55 22.02
CA ARG A 52 -12.97 -14.95 21.21
C ARG A 52 -12.68 -16.24 20.46
N SER A 53 -13.51 -17.26 20.72
CA SER A 53 -13.43 -18.56 20.05
C SER A 53 -14.24 -18.59 18.76
N VAL A 54 -13.84 -17.76 17.81
CA VAL A 54 -14.45 -17.63 16.49
C VAL A 54 -13.38 -17.70 15.41
N GLN A 55 -13.80 -18.04 14.19
CA GLN A 55 -12.98 -17.87 12.99
C GLN A 55 -13.35 -16.56 12.29
N LEU A 56 -12.39 -15.64 12.18
CA LEU A 56 -12.55 -14.34 11.54
C LEU A 56 -11.80 -14.33 10.20
N LEU A 57 -12.51 -14.02 9.12
CA LEU A 57 -11.88 -13.69 7.84
C LEU A 57 -11.64 -12.19 7.71
N ILE A 58 -10.50 -11.82 7.15
CA ILE A 58 -10.17 -10.44 6.81
C ILE A 58 -10.16 -10.30 5.29
N ASN A 59 -11.12 -9.56 4.76
CA ASN A 59 -11.18 -9.27 3.33
C ASN A 59 -10.12 -8.25 2.93
N GLU A 60 -9.78 -8.23 1.65
CA GLU A 60 -8.96 -7.15 1.12
C GLU A 60 -9.74 -5.81 1.28
N PRO A 61 -9.13 -4.77 1.86
CA PRO A 61 -9.75 -3.47 2.00
C PRO A 61 -10.16 -2.90 0.63
N LEU A 62 -11.37 -2.37 0.54
CA LEU A 62 -11.73 -1.52 -0.60
C LEU A 62 -10.98 -0.20 -0.50
N ALA A 63 -10.55 0.34 -1.65
CA ALA A 63 -9.93 1.66 -1.71
C ALA A 63 -10.30 2.37 -3.02
N PRO A 64 -10.37 3.72 -3.02
CA PRO A 64 -10.44 4.49 -4.25
C PRO A 64 -9.24 4.18 -5.15
N ALA A 65 -9.42 4.26 -6.48
CA ALA A 65 -8.37 3.96 -7.45
C ALA A 65 -7.08 4.80 -7.29
N GLY A 66 -7.19 5.98 -6.66
CA GLY A 66 -6.04 6.81 -6.31
C GLY A 66 -5.18 6.25 -5.17
N LEU A 67 -5.78 5.48 -4.26
CA LEU A 67 -5.09 4.80 -3.15
C LEU A 67 -4.80 3.33 -3.46
N ASP A 68 -5.49 2.71 -4.41
CA ASP A 68 -5.24 1.32 -4.82
C ASP A 68 -4.02 1.17 -5.75
N LYS A 69 -2.85 1.56 -5.25
CA LYS A 69 -1.54 1.54 -5.95
C LYS A 69 -0.40 1.33 -4.96
N SER A 70 0.80 1.02 -5.46
CA SER A 70 2.04 1.01 -4.66
C SER A 70 2.60 2.40 -4.39
N ARG A 71 2.07 3.46 -5.00
CA ARG A 71 2.59 4.82 -4.83
C ARG A 71 2.18 5.40 -3.47
N ILE A 72 3.11 6.07 -2.79
CA ILE A 72 2.80 6.77 -1.53
C ILE A 72 2.05 8.05 -1.88
N ALA A 73 0.77 8.11 -1.50
CA ALA A 73 -0.11 9.25 -1.79
C ALA A 73 0.22 10.45 -0.90
N LEU A 74 0.10 11.64 -1.49
CA LEU A 74 0.17 12.91 -0.79
C LEU A 74 -0.83 13.89 -1.40
N SER A 75 -1.22 14.90 -0.62
CA SER A 75 -2.07 15.98 -1.10
C SER A 75 -1.54 17.33 -0.62
N ARG A 76 -1.64 18.34 -1.49
CA ARG A 76 -1.30 19.75 -1.20
C ARG A 76 -2.53 20.66 -1.25
N SER A 77 -3.67 20.08 -1.62
CA SER A 77 -4.97 20.74 -1.65
C SER A 77 -6.07 19.71 -1.38
N PRO A 78 -7.27 20.13 -0.94
CA PRO A 78 -8.37 19.20 -0.65
C PRO A 78 -8.90 18.43 -1.86
N VAL A 79 -8.51 18.78 -3.08
CA VAL A 79 -9.04 18.23 -4.34
C VAL A 79 -7.98 17.60 -5.24
N SER A 80 -6.75 17.48 -4.74
CA SER A 80 -5.61 16.92 -5.49
C SER A 80 -5.04 15.72 -4.76
N ILE A 81 -4.73 14.66 -5.50
CA ILE A 81 -3.89 13.57 -5.05
C ILE A 81 -2.67 13.49 -5.96
N ASP A 82 -1.50 13.58 -5.34
CA ASP A 82 -0.19 13.42 -5.94
C ASP A 82 0.49 12.20 -5.31
N TYR A 83 1.70 11.90 -5.77
CA TYR A 83 2.50 10.81 -5.24
C TYR A 83 3.96 11.23 -5.08
N PHE A 84 4.65 10.65 -4.11
CA PHE A 84 6.12 10.76 -4.05
C PHE A 84 6.73 10.18 -5.34
N ALA A 85 7.80 10.80 -5.83
CA ALA A 85 8.41 10.46 -7.12
C ALA A 85 9.17 9.14 -7.06
N ASP A 86 10.08 9.01 -6.09
CA ASP A 86 11.07 7.92 -6.00
C ASP A 86 10.86 7.05 -4.76
N SER A 87 9.62 6.95 -4.31
CA SER A 87 9.25 6.21 -3.10
C SER A 87 7.91 5.53 -3.29
N GLU A 88 7.91 4.22 -3.02
CA GLU A 88 6.76 3.37 -3.18
C GLU A 88 6.63 2.42 -1.99
N TRP A 89 5.41 2.00 -1.75
CA TRP A 89 5.06 0.86 -0.94
C TRP A 89 5.54 -0.45 -1.57
N THR A 90 5.86 -1.44 -0.75
CA THR A 90 6.21 -2.79 -1.23
C THR A 90 5.06 -3.52 -1.93
N ASP A 91 3.81 -3.09 -1.70
CA ASP A 91 2.59 -3.64 -2.31
C ASP A 91 1.55 -2.51 -2.48
N ARG A 92 0.42 -2.78 -3.11
CA ARG A 92 -0.71 -1.86 -3.16
C ARG A 92 -1.21 -1.56 -1.75
N THR A 93 -1.63 -0.32 -1.50
CA THR A 93 -2.12 0.10 -0.18
C THR A 93 -3.17 -0.84 0.43
N PRO A 94 -4.20 -1.35 -0.31
CA PRO A 94 -5.11 -2.35 0.22
C PRO A 94 -4.44 -3.61 0.79
N LEU A 95 -3.51 -4.21 0.05
CA LEU A 95 -2.81 -5.43 0.47
C LEU A 95 -1.86 -5.18 1.63
N LEU A 96 -1.20 -4.01 1.67
CA LEU A 96 -0.42 -3.58 2.83
C LEU A 96 -1.28 -3.48 4.08
N VAL A 97 -2.42 -2.78 3.99
CA VAL A 97 -3.34 -2.58 5.11
C VAL A 97 -3.94 -3.91 5.57
N GLN A 98 -4.33 -4.79 4.64
CA GLN A 98 -4.82 -6.13 4.96
C GLN A 98 -3.78 -6.94 5.75
N THR A 99 -2.54 -6.92 5.29
CA THR A 99 -1.44 -7.66 5.93
C THR A 99 -1.15 -7.12 7.32
N ALA A 100 -1.11 -5.79 7.48
CA ALA A 100 -0.94 -5.15 8.78
C ALA A 100 -2.10 -5.47 9.74
N LEU A 101 -3.34 -5.51 9.25
CA LEU A 101 -4.52 -5.84 10.04
C LEU A 101 -4.50 -7.30 10.50
N LEU A 102 -4.20 -8.23 9.59
CA LEU A 102 -4.08 -9.65 9.90
C LEU A 102 -3.02 -9.91 10.97
N GLN A 103 -1.81 -9.37 10.77
CA GLN A 103 -0.72 -9.50 11.75
C GLN A 103 -1.07 -8.82 13.09
N SER A 104 -1.83 -7.72 13.06
CA SER A 104 -2.30 -7.05 14.28
C SER A 104 -3.25 -7.95 15.09
N PHE A 105 -4.20 -8.61 14.42
CA PHE A 105 -5.06 -9.60 15.08
C PHE A 105 -4.27 -10.81 15.61
N GLU A 106 -3.34 -11.36 14.84
CA GLU A 106 -2.50 -12.49 15.27
C GLU A 106 -1.66 -12.12 16.51
N ASN A 107 -1.02 -10.94 16.49
CA ASN A 107 -0.22 -10.43 17.60
C ASN A 107 -1.05 -10.23 18.87
N SER A 108 -2.33 -9.86 18.72
CA SER A 108 -3.24 -9.66 19.86
C SER A 108 -3.60 -10.97 20.57
N LYS A 109 -3.53 -12.12 19.88
CA LYS A 109 -3.97 -13.45 20.36
C LYS A 109 -5.42 -13.49 20.88
N ALA A 110 -6.22 -12.49 20.53
CA ALA A 110 -7.57 -12.31 21.05
C ALA A 110 -8.63 -13.08 20.27
N ILE A 111 -8.31 -13.64 19.10
CA ILE A 111 -9.21 -14.47 18.29
C ILE A 111 -8.52 -15.82 18.01
N THR A 112 -9.26 -16.92 18.09
CA THR A 112 -8.71 -18.28 17.90
C THR A 112 -8.13 -18.52 16.51
N ALA A 113 -8.83 -18.10 15.45
CA ALA A 113 -8.39 -18.30 14.07
C ALA A 113 -8.67 -17.05 13.24
N ILE A 114 -7.65 -16.59 12.52
CA ILE A 114 -7.68 -15.43 11.64
C ILE A 114 -7.10 -15.86 10.31
N ASP A 115 -7.82 -15.62 9.22
CA ASP A 115 -7.39 -15.98 7.89
C ASP A 115 -7.78 -14.91 6.87
N ARG A 116 -7.18 -15.00 5.68
CA ARG A 116 -7.65 -14.25 4.50
C ARG A 116 -8.78 -15.04 3.84
N GLU A 117 -9.69 -14.34 3.16
CA GLU A 117 -10.79 -14.98 2.41
C GLU A 117 -10.30 -16.06 1.43
N SER A 118 -9.13 -15.84 0.81
CA SER A 118 -8.51 -16.79 -0.12
C SER A 118 -8.16 -18.16 0.47
N ALA A 119 -8.18 -18.32 1.81
CA ALA A 119 -7.95 -19.60 2.46
C ALA A 119 -9.12 -20.59 2.29
N GLY A 120 -10.31 -20.14 1.88
CA GLY A 120 -11.47 -21.01 1.64
C GLY A 120 -12.04 -21.69 2.89
N LEU A 121 -11.72 -21.16 4.08
CA LEU A 121 -12.18 -21.71 5.35
C LEU A 121 -13.57 -21.16 5.72
N ARG A 122 -14.35 -21.97 6.46
CA ARG A 122 -15.66 -21.55 6.96
C ARG A 122 -15.50 -20.55 8.11
N ALA A 123 -15.81 -19.29 7.84
CA ALA A 123 -15.76 -18.24 8.84
C ALA A 123 -17.04 -18.13 9.66
N ASP A 124 -16.90 -17.74 10.92
CA ASP A 124 -18.02 -17.31 11.76
C ASP A 124 -18.35 -15.83 11.45
N PHE A 125 -17.33 -15.01 11.18
CA PHE A 125 -17.47 -13.60 10.81
C PHE A 125 -16.47 -13.20 9.72
N MET A 126 -16.83 -12.14 9.00
CA MET A 126 -15.97 -11.49 8.01
C MET A 126 -15.78 -10.03 8.39
N LEU A 127 -14.54 -9.55 8.34
CA LEU A 127 -14.17 -8.17 8.56
C LEU A 127 -13.91 -7.52 7.20
N GLU A 128 -14.82 -6.66 6.79
CA GLU A 128 -14.67 -5.83 5.60
C GLU A 128 -14.19 -4.44 6.00
N THR A 129 -13.27 -3.89 5.22
CA THR A 129 -12.73 -2.55 5.47
C THR A 129 -12.70 -1.72 4.21
N GLU A 130 -12.79 -0.40 4.36
CA GLU A 130 -12.72 0.56 3.26
C GLU A 130 -11.80 1.72 3.67
N ILE A 131 -10.74 1.91 2.90
CA ILE A 131 -9.74 2.96 3.09
C ILE A 131 -10.30 4.27 2.52
N ARG A 132 -10.53 5.25 3.39
CA ARG A 132 -11.04 6.58 3.01
C ARG A 132 -9.91 7.58 2.84
N HIS A 133 -8.94 7.54 3.75
CA HIS A 133 -7.71 8.33 3.68
C HIS A 133 -6.51 7.46 4.00
N PHE A 134 -5.45 7.64 3.22
CA PHE A 134 -4.15 7.03 3.43
C PHE A 134 -3.08 7.86 2.71
N GLU A 135 -2.82 9.05 3.21
CA GLU A 135 -2.04 10.07 2.48
C GLU A 135 -1.28 11.00 3.42
N ALA A 136 -0.22 11.61 2.89
CA ALA A 136 0.49 12.72 3.53
C ALA A 136 -0.14 14.05 3.09
N VAL A 137 -0.76 14.77 4.01
CA VAL A 137 -1.43 16.05 3.77
C VAL A 137 -0.48 17.20 4.11
N TYR A 138 -0.11 17.99 3.11
CA TYR A 138 0.72 19.17 3.25
C TYR A 138 -0.14 20.41 3.44
N ASP A 139 0.07 21.13 4.54
CA ASP A 139 -0.51 22.46 4.80
C ASP A 139 0.34 23.61 4.24
N SER A 140 1.56 23.29 3.83
CA SER A 140 2.58 24.23 3.37
C SER A 140 3.51 23.52 2.37
N ALA A 141 4.15 24.29 1.48
CA ALA A 141 4.92 23.71 0.38
C ALA A 141 6.14 22.89 0.83
N ASN A 142 6.79 23.29 1.92
CA ASN A 142 8.06 22.71 2.38
C ASN A 142 8.02 22.21 3.83
N GLY A 143 6.88 22.31 4.52
CA GLY A 143 6.73 21.84 5.90
C GLY A 143 6.57 20.32 6.00
N PRO A 144 6.80 19.75 7.19
CA PRO A 144 6.42 18.35 7.45
C PRO A 144 4.90 18.16 7.27
N PRO A 145 4.47 17.10 6.56
CA PRO A 145 3.05 16.84 6.36
C PRO A 145 2.40 16.20 7.59
N GLU A 146 1.07 16.30 7.67
CA GLU A 146 0.24 15.48 8.53
C GLU A 146 -0.16 14.21 7.80
N ILE A 147 0.11 13.04 8.37
CA ILE A 147 -0.35 11.78 7.82
C ILE A 147 -1.78 11.52 8.24
N TRP A 148 -2.65 11.28 7.28
CA TRP A 148 -4.06 11.00 7.52
C TRP A 148 -4.42 9.57 7.13
N VAL A 149 -4.81 8.78 8.13
CA VAL A 149 -5.34 7.42 7.94
C VAL A 149 -6.77 7.36 8.45
N ALA A 150 -7.70 6.99 7.58
CA ALA A 150 -9.11 6.80 7.94
C ALA A 150 -9.66 5.53 7.27
N ILE A 151 -10.24 4.64 8.08
CA ILE A 151 -10.74 3.33 7.64
C ILE A 151 -12.15 3.12 8.19
N ILE A 152 -13.09 2.79 7.32
CA ILE A 152 -14.40 2.27 7.69
C ILE A 152 -14.28 0.76 7.88
N VAL A 153 -14.92 0.23 8.90
CA VAL A 153 -14.89 -1.20 9.25
C VAL A 153 -16.29 -1.73 9.41
N ARG A 154 -16.57 -2.90 8.81
CA ARG A 154 -17.81 -3.64 8.91
C ARG A 154 -17.52 -5.06 9.37
N LEU A 155 -18.25 -5.50 10.37
CA LEU A 155 -18.30 -6.90 10.76
C LEU A 155 -19.55 -7.51 10.11
N VAL A 156 -19.36 -8.57 9.32
CA VAL A 156 -20.39 -9.15 8.46
C VAL A 156 -20.58 -10.62 8.82
N ASN A 157 -21.84 -11.08 8.80
CA ASN A 157 -22.15 -12.50 8.84
C ASN A 157 -22.00 -13.08 7.42
N PRO A 158 -21.06 -14.02 7.18
CA PRO A 158 -20.79 -14.51 5.83
C PRO A 158 -21.95 -15.33 5.23
N THR A 159 -22.86 -15.87 6.05
CA THR A 159 -24.01 -16.66 5.59
C THR A 159 -25.18 -15.77 5.19
N SER A 160 -25.61 -14.85 6.06
CA SER A 160 -26.73 -13.95 5.76
C SER A 160 -26.32 -12.74 4.92
N ARG A 161 -25.02 -12.44 4.83
CA ARG A 161 -24.43 -11.22 4.24
C ARG A 161 -24.90 -9.93 4.92
N GLU A 162 -25.35 -10.03 6.16
CA GLU A 162 -25.79 -8.87 6.94
C GLU A 162 -24.61 -8.23 7.68
N VAL A 163 -24.60 -6.90 7.70
CA VAL A 163 -23.68 -6.12 8.54
C VAL A 163 -24.15 -6.22 9.98
N VAL A 164 -23.39 -6.93 10.79
CA VAL A 164 -23.61 -7.12 12.23
C VAL A 164 -23.32 -5.83 12.98
N SER A 165 -22.27 -5.13 12.58
CA SER A 165 -21.88 -3.84 13.16
C SER A 165 -20.94 -3.09 12.23
N GLN A 166 -20.95 -1.76 12.30
CA GLN A 166 -20.09 -0.90 11.50
C GLN A 166 -19.56 0.25 12.36
N THR A 167 -18.34 0.68 12.07
CA THR A 167 -17.73 1.88 12.66
C THR A 167 -16.71 2.49 11.70
N SER A 168 -16.13 3.63 12.06
CA SER A 168 -15.00 4.25 11.37
C SER A 168 -13.94 4.66 12.37
N PHE A 169 -12.67 4.49 12.00
CA PHE A 169 -11.53 4.94 12.78
C PHE A 169 -10.66 5.87 11.95
N GLU A 170 -10.17 6.92 12.61
CA GLU A 170 -9.33 7.93 12.01
C GLU A 170 -8.19 8.26 12.97
N ARG A 171 -6.99 8.39 12.42
CA ARG A 171 -5.84 8.94 13.12
C ARG A 171 -5.08 9.88 12.20
N ARG A 172 -4.62 10.98 12.79
CA ARG A 172 -3.71 11.92 12.17
C ARG A 172 -2.42 11.97 12.97
N GLU A 173 -1.29 11.96 12.29
CA GLU A 173 0.03 11.98 12.91
C GLU A 173 0.93 12.94 12.14
N HIS A 174 1.45 13.96 12.81
CA HIS A 174 2.31 14.93 12.16
C HIS A 174 3.74 14.38 12.03
N ALA A 175 4.31 14.41 10.83
CA ALA A 175 5.71 14.06 10.63
C ALA A 175 6.60 15.05 11.40
N SER A 176 7.70 14.60 12.00
CA SER A 176 8.63 15.50 12.70
C SER A 176 9.55 16.27 11.74
N ALA A 177 9.64 15.82 10.48
CA ALA A 177 10.47 16.39 9.43
C ALA A 177 9.89 16.06 8.05
N ASN A 178 10.24 16.87 7.05
CA ASN A 178 9.80 16.71 5.66
C ASN A 178 10.80 15.86 4.85
N ASP A 179 11.10 14.66 5.34
CA ASP A 179 11.89 13.65 4.63
C ASP A 179 11.11 12.32 4.60
N VAL A 180 11.29 11.54 3.53
CA VAL A 180 10.48 10.33 3.31
C VAL A 180 10.58 9.33 4.48
N PRO A 181 11.77 8.96 5.00
CA PRO A 181 11.85 8.05 6.16
C PRO A 181 11.04 8.50 7.38
N THR A 182 11.07 9.79 7.70
CA THR A 182 10.29 10.37 8.81
C THR A 182 8.79 10.33 8.52
N ILE A 183 8.39 10.68 7.30
CA ILE A 183 6.99 10.62 6.83
C ILE A 183 6.46 9.18 6.92
N ILE A 184 7.25 8.18 6.50
CA ILE A 184 6.90 6.76 6.59
C ILE A 184 6.75 6.31 8.04
N SER A 185 7.58 6.84 8.95
CA SER A 185 7.44 6.56 10.38
C SER A 185 6.13 7.11 10.94
N ALA A 186 5.69 8.30 10.49
CA ALA A 186 4.38 8.85 10.86
C ALA A 186 3.22 8.03 10.25
N PHE A 187 3.35 7.49 9.03
CA PHE A 187 2.40 6.52 8.48
C PHE A 187 2.27 5.26 9.35
N ASP A 188 3.40 4.72 9.79
CA ASP A 188 3.43 3.53 10.65
C ASP A 188 2.71 3.77 11.99
N GLU A 189 2.91 4.95 12.59
CA GLU A 189 2.22 5.36 13.81
C GLU A 189 0.71 5.59 13.59
N ALA A 190 0.33 6.35 12.56
CA ALA A 190 -1.06 6.62 12.25
C ALA A 190 -1.84 5.32 11.99
N LEU A 191 -1.32 4.47 11.08
CA LEU A 191 -1.93 3.19 10.75
C LEU A 191 -2.01 2.28 11.97
N GLY A 192 -0.93 2.18 12.73
CA GLY A 192 -0.89 1.32 13.90
C GLY A 192 -1.91 1.71 14.99
N GLY A 193 -2.16 3.00 15.16
CA GLY A 193 -3.22 3.49 16.05
C GLY A 193 -4.60 3.04 15.58
N VAL A 194 -4.88 3.17 14.28
CA VAL A 194 -6.13 2.70 13.67
C VAL A 194 -6.27 1.18 13.83
N MET A 195 -5.23 0.39 13.54
CA MET A 195 -5.25 -1.06 13.68
C MET A 195 -5.58 -1.50 15.11
N LYS A 196 -4.96 -0.85 16.11
CA LYS A 196 -5.25 -1.13 17.52
C LYS A 196 -6.73 -0.88 17.86
N GLN A 197 -7.30 0.22 17.37
CA GLN A 197 -8.71 0.54 17.59
C GLN A 197 -9.63 -0.51 16.93
N ILE A 198 -9.31 -0.93 15.70
CA ILE A 198 -10.06 -1.96 14.97
C ILE A 198 -10.04 -3.30 15.73
N VAL A 199 -8.87 -3.74 16.18
CA VAL A 199 -8.74 -5.00 16.94
C VAL A 199 -9.56 -4.92 18.23
N VAL A 200 -9.38 -3.87 19.02
CA VAL A 200 -10.11 -3.67 20.29
C VAL A 200 -11.61 -3.68 20.05
N TRP A 201 -12.10 -2.91 19.07
CA TRP A 201 -13.52 -2.84 18.75
C TRP A 201 -14.08 -4.19 18.31
N THR A 202 -13.34 -4.92 17.47
CA THR A 202 -13.78 -6.23 16.96
C THR A 202 -13.92 -7.23 18.10
N VAL A 203 -12.90 -7.36 18.96
CA VAL A 203 -12.92 -8.39 20.03
C VAL A 203 -13.83 -8.01 21.19
N THR A 204 -14.08 -6.73 21.41
CA THR A 204 -15.06 -6.29 22.43
C THR A 204 -16.50 -6.33 21.92
N ASN A 205 -16.72 -6.56 20.63
CA ASN A 205 -18.05 -6.66 20.05
C ASN A 205 -18.83 -7.86 20.64
N PRO A 206 -20.05 -7.64 21.19
CA PRO A 206 -20.85 -8.71 21.78
C PRO A 206 -21.21 -9.84 20.82
N ALA A 207 -21.30 -9.57 19.51
CA ALA A 207 -21.63 -10.59 18.52
C ALA A 207 -20.59 -11.73 18.46
N LEU A 208 -19.32 -11.44 18.75
CA LEU A 208 -18.26 -12.45 18.80
C LEU A 208 -18.32 -13.34 20.06
N SER A 209 -19.22 -13.04 21.01
CA SER A 209 -19.37 -13.82 22.26
C SER A 209 -20.34 -14.99 22.12
N VAL A 210 -21.04 -15.13 20.99
CA VAL A 210 -22.03 -16.20 20.78
C VAL A 210 -21.30 -17.54 20.57
N LYS A 211 -21.51 -18.48 21.50
CA LYS A 211 -20.96 -19.84 21.42
C LYS A 211 -21.62 -20.62 20.27
N ARG A 212 -20.83 -21.44 19.58
CA ARG A 212 -21.35 -22.49 18.67
C ARG A 212 -22.34 -23.37 19.44
N SER A 213 -23.58 -23.45 18.96
CA SER A 213 -24.55 -24.50 19.33
C SER A 213 -24.27 -25.75 18.52
#